data_AF-A0A7S2Q5J8-F1
#
_entry.id   AF-A0A7S2Q5J8-F1
#
_cell.length_a   1.000
_cell.length_b   1.000
_cell.length_c   1.000
_cell.angle_alpha   90.00
_cell.angle_beta   90.00
_cell.angle_gamma   90.00
#
_symmetry.space_group_name_H-M   'P 1'
#
loop_
_entity.id
_entity.type
_entity.pdbx_description
1 polymer ?
#
loop_
_entity_poly.entity_id
_entity_poly.type
_entity_poly.pdbx_seq_one_letter_code
_entity_poly.pdbx_strand_id
1 'polypeptide(L)'
;ANKPPPPVLCQMSSLGYLNQKYLGKFHEAIDYTSTHSTRPVQDYDRVSKNKPPLQNQLRIVWPTVDEIRNSVEGYYGGGSVCGKKKNVSLEFLQPLYRRWSNVAYDPLQTAHHVPHIKSFVQPSHDGRSIEWLCLTSHNLSIAAWGQVQRRSKNLPPDEKILFVRHWELGVFFSADTLARSDGNKVRIVPLADYEHDSNGAICLDNDDDEGDDDVIRVPLPYSLNTPAYAADDNPWTDDPVFYPQRDAYGRHGLL
;
A
#
# COMPACT_ATOMS: atom_id res chain seq x y z
N ALA A 1 -26.01 1.50 -9.52
CA ALA A 1 -25.00 0.72 -10.28
C ALA A 1 -23.89 0.33 -9.31
N ASN A 2 -23.55 -0.95 -9.20
CA ASN A 2 -22.47 -1.41 -8.31
C ASN A 2 -21.13 -0.83 -8.80
N LYS A 3 -20.68 0.24 -8.15
CA LYS A 3 -19.35 0.80 -8.38
C LYS A 3 -18.32 -0.25 -7.95
N PRO A 4 -17.29 -0.53 -8.75
CA PRO A 4 -16.22 -1.44 -8.33
C PRO A 4 -15.59 -0.94 -7.02
N PRO A 5 -15.09 -1.85 -6.16
CA PRO A 5 -14.43 -1.46 -4.93
C PRO A 5 -13.23 -0.54 -5.25
N PRO A 6 -12.86 0.37 -4.34
CA PRO A 6 -11.65 1.14 -4.51
C PRO A 6 -10.41 0.23 -4.63
N PRO A 7 -9.37 0.66 -5.36
CA PRO A 7 -8.12 -0.09 -5.46
C PRO A 7 -7.48 -0.34 -4.09
N VAL A 8 -6.86 -1.51 -3.89
CA VAL A 8 -6.00 -1.80 -2.74
C VAL A 8 -4.81 -0.83 -2.75
N LEU A 9 -4.54 -0.18 -1.62
CA LEU A 9 -3.38 0.67 -1.40
C LEU A 9 -2.24 -0.18 -0.85
N CYS A 10 -1.12 -0.17 -1.56
CA CYS A 10 0.13 -0.80 -1.14
C CYS A 10 1.13 0.32 -0.83
N GLN A 11 1.53 0.44 0.43
CA GLN A 11 2.60 1.34 0.85
C GLN A 11 3.79 0.51 1.37
N MET A 12 4.99 0.90 0.97
CA MET A 12 6.23 0.22 1.28
C MET A 12 7.44 1.15 1.17
N SER A 13 8.58 0.70 1.68
CA SER A 13 9.85 1.45 1.59
C SER A 13 10.89 0.77 0.69
N SER A 14 10.54 -0.34 0.03
CA SER A 14 11.37 -0.93 -1.02
C SER A 14 10.52 -1.58 -2.11
N LEU A 15 11.00 -1.49 -3.34
CA LEU A 15 10.37 -2.11 -4.51
C LEU A 15 11.35 -3.03 -5.23
N GLY A 16 11.02 -4.32 -5.20
CA GLY A 16 11.71 -5.34 -6.00
C GLY A 16 11.29 -5.28 -7.46
N TYR A 17 11.87 -6.17 -8.29
CA TYR A 17 11.37 -6.35 -9.64
C TYR A 17 9.94 -6.92 -9.61
N LEU A 18 9.04 -6.26 -10.36
CA LEU A 18 7.63 -6.63 -10.50
C LEU A 18 7.27 -6.74 -11.98
N ASN A 19 6.25 -7.52 -12.28
CA ASN A 19 5.63 -7.57 -13.61
C ASN A 19 4.11 -7.62 -13.47
N GLN A 20 3.40 -7.28 -14.55
CA GLN A 20 1.93 -7.21 -14.56
C GLN A 20 1.26 -8.52 -14.16
N LYS A 21 1.78 -9.67 -14.63
CA LYS A 21 1.23 -10.99 -14.27
C LYS A 21 1.31 -11.21 -12.76
N TYR A 22 2.47 -10.91 -12.15
CA TYR A 22 2.66 -11.06 -10.72
C TYR A 22 1.74 -10.15 -9.92
N LEU A 23 1.69 -8.84 -10.20
CA LEU A 23 0.81 -7.92 -9.49
C LEU A 23 -0.66 -8.27 -9.66
N GLY A 24 -1.05 -8.75 -10.83
CA GLY A 24 -2.39 -9.25 -11.06
C GLY A 24 -2.74 -10.43 -10.15
N LYS A 25 -1.83 -11.41 -10.03
CA LYS A 25 -2.05 -12.58 -9.16
C LYS A 25 -1.96 -12.22 -7.68
N PHE A 26 -1.09 -11.29 -7.33
CA PHE A 26 -1.00 -10.73 -5.99
C PHE A 26 -2.33 -10.06 -5.57
N HIS A 27 -2.89 -9.19 -6.42
CA HIS A 27 -4.19 -8.58 -6.17
C HIS A 27 -5.31 -9.63 -6.00
N GLU A 28 -5.41 -10.62 -6.89
CA GLU A 28 -6.41 -11.71 -6.77
C GLU A 28 -6.34 -12.43 -5.42
N ALA A 29 -5.16 -12.51 -4.81
CA ALA A 29 -4.96 -13.19 -3.53
C ALA A 29 -5.28 -12.32 -2.30
N ILE A 30 -5.47 -11.00 -2.44
CA ILE A 30 -5.68 -10.09 -1.30
C ILE A 30 -6.96 -9.26 -1.41
N ASP A 31 -7.53 -9.13 -2.61
CA ASP A 31 -8.79 -8.40 -2.83
C ASP A 31 -9.94 -9.12 -2.13
N TYR A 32 -10.57 -8.41 -1.19
CA TYR A 32 -11.61 -8.99 -0.34
C TYR A 32 -12.82 -9.49 -1.14
N THR A 33 -13.09 -8.88 -2.31
CA THR A 33 -14.23 -9.27 -3.16
C THR A 33 -14.00 -10.56 -3.92
N SER A 34 -12.76 -11.01 -4.10
CA SER A 34 -12.42 -12.17 -4.93
C SER A 34 -11.58 -13.23 -4.22
N THR A 35 -10.95 -12.91 -3.08
CA THR A 35 -10.02 -13.82 -2.39
C THR A 35 -10.67 -15.13 -1.95
N HIS A 36 -11.94 -15.10 -1.54
CA HIS A 36 -12.68 -16.30 -1.09
C HIS A 36 -12.88 -17.34 -2.20
N SER A 37 -12.82 -16.91 -3.47
CA SER A 37 -12.97 -17.76 -4.65
C SER A 37 -11.63 -18.06 -5.33
N THR A 38 -10.54 -17.46 -4.86
CA THR A 38 -9.22 -17.59 -5.48
C THR A 38 -8.44 -18.73 -4.85
N ARG A 39 -7.85 -19.60 -5.68
CA ARG A 39 -6.93 -20.65 -5.24
C ARG A 39 -5.53 -20.36 -5.81
N PRO A 40 -4.68 -19.57 -5.13
CA PRO A 40 -3.48 -18.98 -5.74
C PRO A 40 -2.54 -19.97 -6.42
N VAL A 41 -2.36 -21.16 -5.84
CA VAL A 41 -1.48 -22.21 -6.39
C VAL A 41 -2.12 -22.89 -7.60
N GLN A 42 -3.38 -23.28 -7.51
CA GLN A 42 -4.10 -23.98 -8.57
C GLN A 42 -4.38 -23.06 -9.77
N ASP A 43 -4.78 -21.82 -9.51
CA ASP A 43 -5.23 -20.85 -10.50
C ASP A 43 -4.10 -19.98 -11.06
N TYR A 44 -2.85 -20.21 -10.68
CA TYR A 44 -1.72 -19.35 -11.06
C TYR A 44 -1.53 -19.21 -12.58
N ASP A 45 -1.78 -20.29 -13.33
CA ASP A 45 -1.66 -20.31 -14.80
C ASP A 45 -2.96 -19.90 -15.50
N ARG A 46 -4.07 -19.75 -14.77
CA ARG A 46 -5.34 -19.30 -15.36
C ARG A 46 -5.24 -17.83 -15.72
N VAL A 47 -5.52 -17.53 -16.99
CA VAL A 47 -5.60 -16.16 -17.52
C VAL A 47 -7.07 -15.75 -17.53
N SER A 48 -7.41 -14.72 -16.75
CA SER A 48 -8.73 -14.10 -16.83
C SER A 48 -8.80 -13.25 -18.10
N LYS A 49 -9.81 -13.49 -18.94
CA LYS A 49 -9.99 -12.79 -20.22
C LYS A 49 -10.56 -11.37 -20.07
N ASN A 50 -11.19 -11.06 -18.93
CA ASN A 50 -11.91 -9.80 -18.69
C ASN A 50 -11.40 -9.09 -17.43
N LYS A 51 -10.09 -9.05 -17.22
CA LYS A 51 -9.54 -8.42 -16.01
C LYS A 51 -9.53 -6.89 -16.16
N PRO A 52 -10.04 -6.14 -15.16
CA PRO A 52 -9.87 -4.70 -15.13
C PRO A 52 -8.39 -4.29 -15.22
N PRO A 53 -8.07 -3.09 -15.75
CA PRO A 53 -6.71 -2.56 -15.73
C PRO A 53 -6.15 -2.49 -14.30
N LEU A 54 -4.84 -2.77 -14.12
CA LEU A 54 -4.21 -2.82 -12.79
C LEU A 54 -4.35 -1.53 -11.99
N GLN A 55 -4.34 -0.36 -12.64
CA GLN A 55 -4.55 0.93 -11.97
C GLN A 55 -5.94 1.11 -11.34
N ASN A 56 -6.90 0.28 -11.72
CA ASN A 56 -8.24 0.22 -11.13
C ASN A 56 -8.32 -0.82 -9.99
N GLN A 57 -7.23 -1.53 -9.73
CA GLN A 57 -7.16 -2.64 -8.78
C GLN A 57 -6.14 -2.38 -7.66
N LEU A 58 -5.00 -1.79 -8.00
CA LEU A 58 -3.90 -1.47 -7.09
C LEU A 58 -3.47 -0.02 -7.23
N ARG A 59 -3.04 0.54 -6.10
CA ARG A 59 -2.32 1.81 -6.00
C ARG A 59 -1.06 1.60 -5.18
N ILE A 60 0.05 2.14 -5.63
CA ILE A 60 1.36 2.02 -4.97
C ILE A 60 1.71 3.39 -4.39
N VAL A 61 1.67 3.50 -3.07
CA VAL A 61 2.06 4.71 -2.34
C VAL A 61 3.58 4.71 -2.20
N TRP A 62 4.24 5.44 -3.09
CA TRP A 62 5.70 5.55 -3.16
C TRP A 62 6.06 7.03 -3.16
N PRO A 63 7.13 7.43 -2.46
CA PRO A 63 7.50 8.84 -2.42
C PRO A 63 8.07 9.31 -3.77
N THR A 64 7.75 10.53 -4.14
CA THR A 64 8.39 11.20 -5.28
C THR A 64 9.79 11.71 -4.89
N VAL A 65 10.60 12.04 -5.89
CA VAL A 65 11.87 12.73 -5.68
C VAL A 65 11.67 14.02 -4.89
N ASP A 66 10.61 14.77 -5.19
CA ASP A 66 10.32 16.04 -4.54
C ASP A 66 9.90 15.84 -3.07
N GLU A 67 9.14 14.78 -2.78
CA GLU A 67 8.76 14.42 -1.41
C GLU A 67 9.97 14.03 -0.56
N ILE A 68 10.91 13.26 -1.09
CA ILE A 68 12.19 12.97 -0.40
C ILE A 68 13.02 14.24 -0.23
N ARG A 69 13.14 15.06 -1.28
CA ARG A 69 13.90 16.33 -1.25
C ARG A 69 13.38 17.28 -0.17
N ASN A 70 12.06 17.40 -0.02
CA ASN A 70 11.41 18.27 0.96
C ASN A 70 11.08 17.55 2.29
N SER A 71 11.60 16.34 2.50
CA SER A 71 11.50 15.67 3.79
C SER A 71 12.42 16.31 4.83
N VAL A 72 12.16 16.05 6.11
CA VAL A 72 12.99 16.52 7.23
C VAL A 72 14.45 16.03 7.13
N GLU A 73 14.68 14.89 6.48
CA GLU A 73 16.01 14.31 6.27
C GLU A 73 16.63 14.74 4.93
N GLY A 74 15.85 15.36 4.03
CA GLY A 74 16.20 15.65 2.65
C GLY A 74 16.63 14.41 1.88
N TYR A 75 17.51 14.58 0.88
CA TYR A 75 17.96 13.47 0.04
C TYR A 75 18.57 12.29 0.81
N TYR A 76 19.19 12.54 1.97
CA TYR A 76 19.83 11.47 2.73
C TYR A 76 18.84 10.51 3.40
N GLY A 77 17.64 10.97 3.76
CA GLY A 77 16.60 10.07 4.30
C GLY A 77 16.13 9.04 3.27
N GLY A 78 16.20 9.40 1.98
CA GLY A 78 15.85 8.52 0.87
C GLY A 78 16.67 7.23 0.78
N GLY A 79 17.82 7.14 1.47
CA GLY A 79 18.58 5.89 1.59
C GLY A 79 17.80 4.74 2.25
N SER A 80 16.79 5.06 3.06
CA SER A 80 15.88 4.08 3.68
C SER A 80 14.73 3.65 2.77
N VAL A 81 14.58 4.29 1.61
CA VAL A 81 13.59 3.98 0.57
C VAL A 81 14.30 3.34 -0.63
N CYS A 82 14.49 2.02 -0.57
CA CYS A 82 15.36 1.30 -1.49
C CYS A 82 14.59 0.84 -2.74
N GLY A 83 14.76 1.53 -3.87
CA GLY A 83 14.11 1.17 -5.13
C GLY A 83 14.99 1.52 -6.32
N LYS A 84 15.67 0.52 -6.88
CA LYS A 84 16.49 0.73 -8.08
C LYS A 84 15.63 1.20 -9.24
N LYS A 85 16.11 2.18 -10.00
CA LYS A 85 15.50 2.78 -11.19
C LYS A 85 14.95 1.73 -12.15
N LYS A 86 15.70 0.66 -12.39
CA LYS A 86 15.28 -0.46 -13.24
C LYS A 86 14.02 -1.20 -12.76
N ASN A 87 13.69 -1.13 -11.47
CA ASN A 87 12.51 -1.74 -10.86
C ASN A 87 11.37 -0.74 -10.71
N VAL A 88 11.66 0.52 -10.33
CA VAL A 88 10.62 1.51 -10.02
C VAL A 88 10.16 2.30 -11.24
N SER A 89 11.01 2.47 -12.26
CA SER A 89 10.69 3.26 -13.46
C SER A 89 10.06 2.43 -14.58
N LEU A 90 9.50 1.25 -14.27
CA LEU A 90 8.79 0.44 -15.26
C LEU A 90 7.50 1.17 -15.70
N GLU A 91 7.30 1.32 -17.01
CA GLU A 91 6.21 2.11 -17.58
C GLU A 91 4.82 1.73 -17.04
N PHE A 92 4.56 0.43 -16.87
CA PHE A 92 3.28 -0.05 -16.37
C PHE A 92 3.01 0.29 -14.89
N LEU A 93 4.02 0.69 -14.11
CA LEU A 93 3.86 1.10 -12.71
C LEU A 93 3.43 2.58 -12.60
N GLN A 94 3.74 3.41 -13.59
CA GLN A 94 3.42 4.84 -13.57
C GLN A 94 1.96 5.15 -13.22
N PRO A 95 0.94 4.54 -13.84
CA PRO A 95 -0.46 4.83 -13.49
C PRO A 95 -0.88 4.31 -12.11
N LEU A 96 -0.09 3.43 -11.49
CA LEU A 96 -0.37 2.87 -10.16
C LEU A 96 0.17 3.79 -9.04
N TYR A 97 1.18 4.61 -9.33
CA TYR A 97 1.83 5.42 -8.30
C TYR A 97 0.89 6.47 -7.71
N ARG A 98 0.98 6.59 -6.39
CA ARG A 98 0.34 7.60 -5.57
C ARG A 98 1.39 8.23 -4.67
N ARG A 99 1.22 9.52 -4.43
CA ARG A 99 2.13 10.31 -3.61
C ARG A 99 2.14 9.81 -2.17
N TRP A 100 3.30 9.87 -1.52
CA TRP A 100 3.36 9.56 -0.09
C TRP A 100 2.64 10.64 0.72
N SER A 101 2.89 11.90 0.38
CA SER A 101 2.38 13.04 1.10
C SER A 101 1.06 13.54 0.52
N ASN A 102 0.19 14.03 1.41
CA ASN A 102 -0.91 14.91 1.05
C ASN A 102 -0.80 16.16 1.92
N VAL A 103 0.03 17.12 1.51
CA VAL A 103 0.33 18.33 2.31
C VAL A 103 -0.94 19.15 2.61
N ALA A 104 -1.97 19.07 1.73
CA ALA A 104 -3.25 19.73 1.96
C ALA A 104 -4.06 19.09 3.11
N TYR A 105 -3.70 17.86 3.51
CA TYR A 105 -4.43 17.07 4.48
C TYR A 105 -3.51 16.02 5.14
N ASP A 106 -2.86 16.42 6.23
CA ASP A 106 -1.86 15.63 6.96
C ASP A 106 -2.01 15.76 8.49
N PRO A 107 -3.07 15.17 9.07
CA PRO A 107 -3.36 15.32 10.50
C PRO A 107 -2.34 14.59 11.40
N LEU A 108 -1.62 13.61 10.85
CA LEU A 108 -0.54 12.93 11.57
C LEU A 108 0.83 13.60 11.38
N GLN A 109 0.92 14.68 10.61
CA GLN A 109 2.16 15.41 10.32
C GLN A 109 3.26 14.53 9.71
N THR A 110 2.88 13.53 8.90
CA THR A 110 3.77 12.54 8.29
C THR A 110 4.23 12.92 6.88
N ALA A 111 3.64 13.95 6.26
CA ALA A 111 3.92 14.37 4.88
C ALA A 111 5.40 14.67 4.61
N HIS A 112 6.12 15.19 5.60
CA HIS A 112 7.54 15.54 5.52
C HIS A 112 8.48 14.46 6.08
N HIS A 113 7.96 13.31 6.49
CA HIS A 113 8.76 12.22 7.05
C HIS A 113 8.95 11.11 6.01
N VAL A 114 10.16 10.59 5.89
CA VAL A 114 10.45 9.53 4.92
C VAL A 114 9.76 8.23 5.35
N PRO A 115 8.99 7.56 4.45
CA PRO A 115 8.27 6.36 4.83
C PRO A 115 9.20 5.15 4.97
N HIS A 116 9.26 4.58 6.17
CA HIS A 116 9.81 3.24 6.41
C HIS A 116 8.76 2.21 6.87
N ILE A 117 7.50 2.63 7.04
CA ILE A 117 6.36 1.73 7.28
C ILE A 117 6.03 0.91 6.01
N LYS A 118 5.37 -0.24 6.18
CA LYS A 118 4.77 -1.01 5.09
C LYS A 118 3.36 -1.39 5.49
N SER A 119 2.39 -0.96 4.71
CA SER A 119 0.98 -1.22 4.95
C SER A 119 0.23 -1.54 3.68
N PHE A 120 -0.69 -2.48 3.78
CA PHE A 120 -1.60 -2.87 2.71
C PHE A 120 -3.02 -2.62 3.21
N VAL A 121 -3.81 -1.85 2.46
CA VAL A 121 -5.13 -1.38 2.89
C VAL A 121 -6.11 -1.58 1.76
N GLN A 122 -7.25 -2.20 2.07
CA GLN A 122 -8.41 -2.21 1.19
C GLN A 122 -9.42 -1.18 1.70
N PRO A 123 -9.61 -0.05 0.99
CA PRO A 123 -10.69 0.86 1.32
C PRO A 123 -12.05 0.22 1.03
N SER A 124 -13.04 0.57 1.85
CA SER A 124 -14.44 0.22 1.67
C SER A 124 -15.07 0.96 0.50
N HIS A 125 -16.25 0.51 0.05
CA HIS A 125 -16.97 1.11 -1.08
C HIS A 125 -17.29 2.60 -0.92
N ASP A 126 -17.43 3.09 0.31
CA ASP A 126 -17.67 4.49 0.63
C ASP A 126 -16.42 5.38 0.44
N GLY A 127 -15.23 4.79 0.34
CA GLY A 127 -13.95 5.47 0.22
C GLY A 127 -13.50 6.21 1.49
N ARG A 128 -14.12 5.92 2.64
CA ARG A 128 -13.87 6.55 3.94
C ARG A 128 -13.51 5.55 5.02
N SER A 129 -14.05 4.33 4.96
CA SER A 129 -13.67 3.23 5.86
C SER A 129 -12.70 2.23 5.20
N ILE A 130 -12.23 1.30 6.03
CA ILE A 130 -11.26 0.26 5.67
C ILE A 130 -11.93 -1.11 5.87
N GLU A 131 -11.91 -1.95 4.83
CA GLU A 131 -12.34 -3.36 4.92
C GLU A 131 -11.33 -4.19 5.70
N TRP A 132 -10.04 -4.01 5.36
CA TRP A 132 -8.92 -4.63 6.06
C TRP A 132 -7.63 -3.81 5.92
N LEU A 133 -6.77 -3.96 6.93
CA LEU A 133 -5.44 -3.38 7.03
C LEU A 133 -4.45 -4.49 7.40
N CYS A 134 -3.33 -4.54 6.69
CA CYS A 134 -2.16 -5.32 7.09
C CYS A 134 -0.99 -4.37 7.34
N LEU A 135 -0.44 -4.39 8.55
CA LEU A 135 0.78 -3.69 8.93
C LEU A 135 1.91 -4.71 9.05
N THR A 136 3.02 -4.51 8.33
CA THR A 136 3.99 -5.58 8.17
C THR A 136 5.41 -5.10 7.88
N SER A 137 6.39 -6.01 7.88
CA SER A 137 7.73 -5.80 7.33
C SER A 137 7.80 -6.03 5.81
N HIS A 138 6.84 -6.74 5.21
CA HIS A 138 6.86 -7.09 3.79
C HIS A 138 6.87 -5.85 2.89
N ASN A 139 7.98 -5.62 2.21
CA ASN A 139 8.00 -4.75 1.04
C ASN A 139 7.27 -5.41 -0.14
N LEU A 140 6.78 -4.61 -1.09
CA LEU A 140 6.13 -5.14 -2.30
C LEU A 140 7.19 -5.75 -3.24
N SER A 141 7.49 -7.02 -3.01
CA SER A 141 8.48 -7.79 -3.76
C SER A 141 8.12 -9.28 -3.82
N ILE A 142 8.54 -9.93 -4.91
CA ILE A 142 8.41 -11.39 -5.07
C ILE A 142 9.13 -12.16 -3.96
N ALA A 143 10.22 -11.61 -3.41
CA ALA A 143 11.00 -12.29 -2.39
C ALA A 143 10.28 -12.35 -1.04
N ALA A 144 9.61 -11.25 -0.66
CA ALA A 144 8.83 -11.14 0.58
C ALA A 144 7.53 -11.92 0.50
N TRP A 145 6.74 -11.72 -0.56
CA TRP A 145 5.40 -12.34 -0.69
C TRP A 145 5.41 -13.73 -1.33
N GLY A 146 6.54 -14.11 -1.93
CA GLY A 146 6.71 -15.34 -2.67
C GLY A 146 6.11 -15.32 -4.06
N GLN A 147 6.37 -16.40 -4.79
CA GLN A 147 5.82 -16.66 -6.11
C GLN A 147 5.50 -18.14 -6.29
N VAL A 148 4.40 -18.43 -6.97
CA VAL A 148 4.06 -19.80 -7.35
C VAL A 148 5.01 -20.27 -8.45
N GLN A 149 5.69 -21.38 -8.22
CA GLN A 149 6.66 -21.99 -9.13
C GLN A 149 6.37 -23.48 -9.28
N ARG A 150 6.71 -24.03 -10.44
CA ARG A 150 6.72 -25.50 -10.61
C ARG A 150 7.94 -26.06 -9.89
N ARG A 151 7.76 -27.15 -9.15
CA ARG A 151 8.88 -27.83 -8.50
C ARG A 151 9.74 -28.56 -9.55
N SER A 152 11.00 -28.83 -9.21
CA SER A 152 12.01 -29.46 -10.08
C SER A 152 11.53 -30.75 -10.78
N LYS A 153 12.26 -31.18 -11.82
CA LYS A 153 12.02 -32.37 -12.68
C LYS A 153 11.79 -33.71 -11.93
N ASN A 154 12.06 -33.77 -10.63
CA ASN A 154 12.04 -35.00 -9.82
C ASN A 154 10.74 -35.19 -9.02
N LEU A 155 9.72 -34.36 -9.23
CA LEU A 155 8.40 -34.46 -8.61
C LEU A 155 7.30 -34.47 -9.68
N PRO A 156 6.05 -34.83 -9.34
CA PRO A 156 4.97 -34.87 -10.31
C PRO A 156 4.88 -33.56 -11.12
N PRO A 157 4.74 -33.63 -12.46
CA PRO A 157 4.88 -32.48 -13.36
C PRO A 157 3.89 -31.32 -13.12
N ASP A 158 2.86 -31.57 -12.32
CA ASP A 158 1.78 -30.63 -11.99
C ASP A 158 1.88 -30.02 -10.58
N GLU A 159 2.87 -30.41 -9.77
CA GLU A 159 3.01 -29.89 -8.41
C GLU A 159 3.63 -28.48 -8.42
N LYS A 160 2.84 -27.52 -7.92
CA LYS A 160 3.24 -26.13 -7.75
C LYS A 160 3.46 -25.83 -6.28
N ILE A 161 4.49 -25.06 -5.98
CA ILE A 161 4.80 -24.57 -4.64
C ILE A 161 4.75 -23.03 -4.62
N LEU A 162 4.38 -22.46 -3.48
CA LEU A 162 4.63 -21.06 -3.19
C LEU A 162 6.05 -20.96 -2.61
N PHE A 163 6.96 -20.32 -3.35
CA PHE A 163 8.34 -20.15 -2.91
C PHE A 163 8.55 -18.74 -2.36
N VAL A 164 8.79 -18.64 -1.05
CA VAL A 164 9.08 -17.39 -0.32
C VAL A 164 10.56 -17.36 0.05
N ARG A 165 11.21 -16.20 -0.10
CA ARG A 165 12.66 -16.06 0.10
C ARG A 165 13.04 -15.32 1.38
N HIS A 166 12.16 -14.45 1.87
CA HIS A 166 12.43 -13.63 3.06
C HIS A 166 11.63 -14.12 4.26
N TRP A 167 12.14 -13.80 5.45
CA TRP A 167 11.41 -13.92 6.70
C TRP A 167 10.76 -12.58 6.97
N GLU A 168 9.45 -12.58 7.05
CA GLU A 168 8.66 -11.36 7.19
C GLU A 168 7.51 -11.63 8.16
N LEU A 169 7.08 -10.60 8.88
CA LEU A 169 6.00 -10.71 9.85
C LEU A 169 5.09 -9.49 9.76
N GLY A 170 3.82 -9.68 10.06
CA GLY A 170 2.84 -8.60 10.10
C GLY A 170 1.64 -8.98 10.95
N VAL A 171 0.82 -7.98 11.19
CA VAL A 171 -0.48 -8.09 11.86
C VAL A 171 -1.56 -7.70 10.86
N PHE A 172 -2.64 -8.47 10.85
CA PHE A 172 -3.79 -8.26 9.98
C PHE A 172 -5.00 -7.89 10.82
N PHE A 173 -5.75 -6.89 10.37
CA PHE A 173 -6.96 -6.41 10.98
C PHE A 173 -8.06 -6.29 9.92
N SER A 174 -9.25 -6.76 10.25
CA SER A 174 -10.52 -6.51 9.58
C SER A 174 -11.60 -6.27 10.63
N ALA A 175 -12.77 -5.77 10.21
CA ALA A 175 -13.93 -5.65 11.08
C ALA A 175 -14.20 -6.95 11.85
N ASP A 176 -14.20 -8.10 11.18
CA ASP A 176 -14.44 -9.41 11.80
C ASP A 176 -13.37 -9.79 12.83
N THR A 177 -12.09 -9.46 12.61
CA THR A 177 -11.03 -9.77 13.60
C THR A 177 -11.10 -8.91 14.85
N LEU A 178 -11.75 -7.74 14.75
CA LEU A 178 -11.91 -6.77 15.82
C LEU A 178 -13.31 -6.83 16.45
N ALA A 179 -14.23 -7.57 15.83
CA ALA A 179 -15.61 -7.71 16.27
C ALA A 179 -15.65 -8.25 17.70
N ARG A 180 -16.43 -7.57 18.54
CA ARG A 180 -16.66 -7.95 19.92
C ARG A 180 -17.82 -8.94 20.00
N SER A 181 -17.86 -9.70 21.10
CA SER A 181 -18.89 -10.71 21.35
C SER A 181 -20.29 -10.14 21.62
N ASP A 182 -20.41 -8.83 21.78
CA ASP A 182 -21.66 -8.10 22.01
C ASP A 182 -22.52 -7.98 20.73
N GLY A 183 -21.96 -8.31 19.56
CA GLY A 183 -22.68 -8.37 18.28
C GLY A 183 -22.73 -7.04 17.53
N ASN A 184 -22.10 -5.99 18.06
CA ASN A 184 -21.95 -4.72 17.35
C ASN A 184 -21.06 -4.90 16.13
N LYS A 185 -21.43 -4.24 15.02
CA LYS A 185 -20.59 -4.24 13.83
C LYS A 185 -19.42 -3.30 14.06
N VAL A 186 -18.22 -3.73 13.68
CA VAL A 186 -17.04 -2.87 13.76
C VAL A 186 -16.82 -2.17 12.44
N ARG A 187 -16.57 -0.85 12.49
CA ARG A 187 -16.16 -0.05 11.33
C ARG A 187 -14.78 0.52 11.57
N ILE A 188 -13.84 0.22 10.69
CA ILE A 188 -12.46 0.73 10.77
C ILE A 188 -12.36 2.01 9.94
N VAL A 189 -11.87 3.09 10.53
CA VAL A 189 -11.65 4.38 9.83
C VAL A 189 -10.24 4.92 10.09
N PRO A 190 -9.62 5.63 9.14
CA PRO A 190 -8.42 6.40 9.42
C PRO A 190 -8.71 7.45 10.51
N LEU A 191 -7.80 7.62 11.47
CA LEU A 191 -7.90 8.63 12.52
C LEU A 191 -8.12 10.04 11.94
N ALA A 192 -7.40 10.32 10.84
CA ALA A 192 -7.46 11.55 10.07
C ALA A 192 -8.88 11.97 9.65
N ASP A 193 -9.65 11.04 9.07
CA ASP A 193 -10.84 11.33 8.26
C ASP A 193 -12.11 11.65 9.06
N TYR A 194 -12.02 11.68 10.40
CA TYR A 194 -13.14 12.00 11.29
C TYR A 194 -12.96 13.32 12.07
N GLU A 195 -11.73 13.81 12.25
CA GLU A 195 -11.46 14.98 13.10
C GLU A 195 -11.87 16.34 12.49
N HIS A 196 -12.38 16.38 11.26
CA HIS A 196 -12.87 17.64 10.68
C HIS A 196 -14.19 18.12 11.34
N ASP A 197 -14.91 17.24 12.05
CA ASP A 197 -16.16 17.59 12.73
C ASP A 197 -16.01 17.86 14.24
N SER A 198 -14.84 17.66 14.85
CA SER A 198 -14.64 17.93 16.27
C SER A 198 -13.23 18.44 16.60
N ASN A 199 -13.17 19.50 17.41
CA ASN A 199 -11.96 20.25 17.76
C ASN A 199 -10.82 19.35 18.31
N GLY A 200 -9.92 18.90 17.43
CA GLY A 200 -8.48 18.69 17.66
C GLY A 200 -8.03 17.87 18.87
N ALA A 201 -8.91 17.07 19.47
CA ALA A 201 -8.58 16.16 20.57
C ALA A 201 -8.77 14.73 20.11
N ILE A 202 -7.69 13.94 20.17
CA ILE A 202 -7.73 12.50 19.96
C ILE A 202 -8.54 11.88 21.11
N CYS A 203 -9.85 11.76 20.92
CA CYS A 203 -10.70 10.99 21.81
C CYS A 203 -10.69 9.53 21.33
N LEU A 204 -9.96 8.67 22.04
CA LEU A 204 -10.03 7.22 21.86
C LEU A 204 -11.33 6.62 22.41
N ASP A 205 -12.09 7.42 23.16
CA ASP A 205 -13.28 7.04 23.91
C ASP A 205 -14.43 8.02 23.59
N ASN A 206 -14.91 8.06 22.35
CA ASN A 206 -16.18 8.72 22.04
C ASN A 206 -17.26 7.64 21.98
N ASP A 207 -17.96 7.45 23.10
CA ASP A 207 -19.18 6.63 23.25
C ASP A 207 -20.43 7.28 22.61
N ASP A 208 -20.25 8.37 21.85
CA ASP A 208 -21.33 9.27 21.41
C ASP A 208 -21.71 9.13 19.91
N ASP A 209 -21.29 8.07 19.20
CA ASP A 209 -21.89 7.77 17.89
C ASP A 209 -23.23 7.05 18.12
N GLU A 210 -24.36 7.74 17.90
CA GLU A 210 -25.75 7.21 17.91
C GLU A 210 -26.02 6.15 16.81
N GLY A 211 -25.02 5.36 16.41
CA GLY A 211 -25.14 4.24 15.47
C GLY A 211 -24.77 2.91 16.12
N ASP A 212 -25.43 1.83 15.70
CA ASP A 212 -25.18 0.43 16.14
C ASP A 212 -23.76 -0.11 15.82
N ASP A 213 -22.84 0.72 15.31
CA ASP A 213 -21.52 0.31 14.83
C ASP A 213 -20.38 0.86 15.72
N ASP A 214 -19.54 -0.02 16.26
CA ASP A 214 -18.33 0.32 17.00
C ASP A 214 -17.24 0.85 16.04
N VAL A 215 -16.83 2.11 16.21
CA VAL A 215 -15.86 2.75 15.30
C VAL A 215 -14.43 2.65 15.83
N ILE A 216 -13.58 1.89 15.15
CA ILE A 216 -12.15 1.76 15.46
C ILE A 216 -11.33 2.68 14.57
N ARG A 217 -10.51 3.54 15.18
CA ARG A 217 -9.67 4.50 14.48
C ARG A 217 -8.25 3.98 14.34
N VAL A 218 -7.71 4.02 13.12
CA VAL A 218 -6.32 3.61 12.83
C VAL A 218 -5.47 4.79 12.39
N PRO A 219 -4.25 4.97 12.93
CA PRO A 219 -3.37 6.09 12.56
C PRO A 219 -2.67 5.80 11.22
N LEU A 220 -3.42 5.82 10.12
CA LEU A 220 -2.87 5.62 8.79
C LEU A 220 -2.05 6.86 8.37
N PRO A 221 -0.74 6.74 8.08
CA PRO A 221 0.15 7.89 7.85
C PRO A 221 0.00 8.55 6.48
N TYR A 222 -1.00 8.15 5.71
CA TYR A 222 -1.34 8.68 4.41
C TYR A 222 -2.86 8.57 4.20
N SER A 223 -3.42 9.41 3.33
CA SER A 223 -4.86 9.38 3.05
C SER A 223 -5.26 8.14 2.22
N LEU A 224 -6.45 7.60 2.48
CA LEU A 224 -7.08 6.59 1.62
C LEU A 224 -7.26 7.09 0.17
N ASN A 225 -7.36 8.41 0.02
CA ASN A 225 -7.52 9.11 -1.25
C ASN A 225 -6.24 9.84 -1.66
N THR A 226 -5.07 9.29 -1.33
CA THR A 226 -3.78 9.85 -1.74
C THR A 226 -3.74 10.19 -3.24
N PRO A 227 -3.23 11.38 -3.61
CA PRO A 227 -3.25 11.85 -4.99
C PRO A 227 -2.37 11.00 -5.90
N ALA A 228 -2.78 10.91 -7.17
CA ALA A 228 -1.92 10.39 -8.23
C ALA A 228 -0.67 11.26 -8.40
N TYR A 229 0.39 10.65 -8.93
CA TYR A 229 1.54 11.40 -9.41
C TYR A 229 1.09 12.44 -10.45
N ALA A 230 1.63 13.65 -10.33
CA ALA A 230 1.54 14.68 -11.35
C ALA A 230 2.37 14.27 -12.59
N ALA A 231 2.19 14.99 -13.69
CA ALA A 231 2.88 14.67 -14.95
C ALA A 231 4.41 14.81 -14.86
N ASP A 232 4.89 15.66 -13.95
CA ASP A 232 6.30 15.94 -13.67
C ASP A 232 6.83 15.20 -12.43
N ASP A 233 5.98 14.45 -11.72
CA ASP A 233 6.42 13.64 -10.59
C ASP A 233 7.29 12.48 -11.08
N ASN A 234 8.42 12.30 -10.41
CA ASN A 234 9.32 11.18 -10.64
C ASN A 234 9.37 10.32 -9.37
N PRO A 235 9.28 8.98 -9.47
CA PRO A 235 9.44 8.12 -8.30
C PRO A 235 10.86 8.24 -7.75
N TRP A 236 10.99 8.25 -6.42
CA TRP A 236 12.32 8.19 -5.79
C TRP A 236 13.06 6.91 -6.18
N THR A 237 14.37 7.03 -6.38
CA THR A 237 15.29 5.91 -6.61
C THR A 237 16.49 6.03 -5.68
N ASP A 238 16.99 4.92 -5.17
CA ASP A 238 18.22 4.83 -4.38
C ASP A 238 19.47 4.60 -5.27
N ASP A 239 19.38 5.00 -6.54
CA ASP A 239 20.54 5.07 -7.42
C ASP A 239 21.22 6.43 -7.26
N PRO A 240 22.57 6.49 -7.37
CA PRO A 240 23.29 7.75 -7.40
C PRO A 240 22.85 8.61 -8.60
N VAL A 241 21.96 9.57 -8.33
CA VAL A 241 21.41 10.51 -9.32
C VAL A 241 21.64 11.94 -8.85
N PHE A 242 22.13 12.78 -9.76
CA PHE A 242 22.20 14.22 -9.55
C PHE A 242 20.83 14.85 -9.80
N TYR A 243 20.31 15.56 -8.81
CA TYR A 243 19.10 16.36 -8.91
C TYR A 243 19.47 17.86 -8.86
N PRO A 244 19.07 18.66 -9.87
CA PRO A 244 19.42 20.08 -9.91
C PRO A 244 18.91 20.87 -8.70
N GLN A 245 17.74 20.51 -8.19
CA GLN A 245 17.10 21.15 -7.04
C GLN A 245 17.84 20.78 -5.75
N ARG A 246 17.99 21.75 -4.85
CA ARG A 246 18.56 21.51 -3.53
C ARG A 246 17.49 21.04 -2.55
N ASP A 247 17.88 20.18 -1.62
CA ASP A 247 17.09 19.94 -0.41
C ASP A 247 17.29 21.04 0.64
N ALA A 248 16.62 20.91 1.78
CA ALA A 248 16.69 21.89 2.88
C ALA A 248 18.10 22.11 3.45
N TYR A 249 19.04 21.19 3.17
CA TYR A 249 20.43 21.24 3.62
C TYR A 249 21.39 21.74 2.52
N GLY A 250 20.86 22.15 1.37
CA GLY A 250 21.65 22.67 0.26
C GLY A 250 22.30 21.60 -0.62
N ARG A 251 21.90 20.33 -0.53
CA ARG A 251 22.47 19.20 -1.29
C ARG A 251 21.71 18.97 -2.60
N HIS A 252 22.40 18.60 -3.67
CA HIS A 252 21.85 18.36 -5.02
C HIS A 252 21.47 16.88 -5.27
N GLY A 253 21.17 16.12 -4.22
CA GLY A 253 21.12 14.66 -4.28
C GLY A 253 22.51 14.04 -4.50
N LEU A 254 22.53 12.70 -4.53
CA LEU A 254 23.68 11.77 -4.50
C LEU A 254 23.88 11.11 -3.13
N LEU A 255 22.97 10.16 -2.87
CA LEU A 255 23.25 8.86 -2.25
C LEU A 255 23.24 7.80 -3.35
#